data_AF-A0A924LZW7-F1
#
_entry.id   AF-A0A924LZW7-F1
#
_cell.length_a   1.000
_cell.length_b   1.000
_cell.length_c   1.000
_cell.angle_alpha   90.00
_cell.angle_beta   90.00
_cell.angle_gamma   90.00
#
_symmetry.space_group_name_H-M   'P 1'
#
loop_
_entity.id
_entity.type
_entity.pdbx_description
1 polymer ?
#
loop_
_entity_poly.entity_id
_entity_poly.type
_entity_poly.pdbx_seq_one_letter_code
_entity_poly.pdbx_strand_id
1 'polypeptide(L)'
;MDDASYFDEQFAAGPHDPFASSDASLPGVVAVLEARDAARRADHGAALASLARARAGGIPVELLPHARIIEGTALTLTGDYPAAVLLLTDTWRDHPDIAMLPAALGAAQFASGDTKGSARSLFAALASEDPDGSLVVHRPLLTQLLRVMSR
;
A
#
# COMPACT_ATOMS: atom_id res chain seq x y z
N MET A 1 -7.82 4.61 -17.94
CA MET A 1 -6.79 4.55 -16.89
C MET A 1 -6.73 3.08 -16.55
N ASP A 2 -5.71 2.38 -17.03
CA ASP A 2 -5.57 0.94 -16.77
C ASP A 2 -5.15 0.75 -15.32
N ASP A 3 -5.66 -0.29 -14.65
CA ASP A 3 -5.41 -0.60 -13.23
C ASP A 3 -3.90 -0.64 -12.89
N ALA A 4 -3.05 -0.95 -13.88
CA ALA A 4 -1.59 -0.94 -13.75
C ALA A 4 -0.99 0.47 -13.48
N SER A 5 -1.61 1.54 -14.00
CA SER A 5 -1.11 2.91 -13.87
C SER A 5 -1.31 3.53 -12.48
N TYR A 6 -2.23 2.98 -11.67
CA TYR A 6 -2.49 3.44 -10.31
C TYR A 6 -1.37 3.02 -9.33
N PHE A 7 -0.69 1.91 -9.58
CA PHE A 7 0.28 1.32 -8.65
C PHE A 7 1.75 1.62 -8.97
N ASP A 8 2.07 1.97 -10.22
CA ASP A 8 3.42 2.37 -10.62
C ASP A 8 3.90 3.63 -9.86
N GLU A 9 2.97 4.53 -9.53
CA GLU A 9 3.22 5.76 -8.78
C GLU A 9 3.19 5.57 -7.25
N GLN A 10 2.54 4.50 -6.75
CA GLN A 10 2.37 4.21 -5.31
C GLN A 10 3.71 3.94 -4.60
N PHE A 11 4.74 3.60 -5.37
CA PHE A 11 6.08 3.30 -4.87
C PHE A 11 7.14 4.27 -5.40
N ALA A 12 6.79 5.35 -6.09
CA ALA A 12 7.78 6.33 -6.56
C ALA A 12 8.53 6.94 -5.36
N ALA A 13 9.87 7.02 -5.46
CA ALA A 13 10.71 7.49 -4.37
C ALA A 13 10.42 8.98 -4.07
N GLY A 14 9.73 9.24 -2.96
CA GLY A 14 9.60 10.58 -2.40
C GLY A 14 10.89 11.05 -1.73
N PRO A 15 10.97 12.32 -1.31
CA PRO A 15 12.14 12.88 -0.61
C PRO A 15 12.48 12.18 0.72
N HIS A 16 11.55 11.35 1.24
CA HIS A 16 11.75 10.44 2.36
C HIS A 16 11.60 8.99 1.88
N ASP A 17 12.56 8.47 1.11
CA ASP A 17 12.63 7.04 0.81
C ASP A 17 13.05 6.29 2.10
N PRO A 18 12.15 5.55 2.77
CA PRO A 18 12.46 4.84 4.02
C PRO A 18 13.52 3.76 3.82
N PHE A 19 13.80 3.37 2.56
CA PHE A 19 14.82 2.41 2.20
C PHE A 19 16.22 3.05 2.01
N ALA A 20 16.34 4.38 1.97
CA ALA A 20 17.61 5.07 1.73
C ALA A 20 18.57 5.06 2.93
N SER A 21 18.04 4.86 4.15
CA SER A 21 18.84 4.81 5.39
C SER A 21 19.09 3.39 5.90
N SER A 22 18.43 2.38 5.32
CA SER A 22 18.59 0.97 5.72
C SER A 22 19.88 0.37 5.15
N ASP A 23 20.49 -0.55 5.89
CA ASP A 23 21.58 -1.37 5.36
C ASP A 23 21.02 -2.30 4.26
N ALA A 24 21.19 -1.87 3.02
CA ALA A 24 20.72 -2.55 1.82
C ALA A 24 21.33 -3.95 1.61
N SER A 25 22.28 -4.38 2.46
CA SER A 25 22.84 -5.73 2.44
C SER A 25 22.07 -6.72 3.32
N LEU A 26 21.20 -6.27 4.21
CA LEU A 26 20.41 -7.15 5.07
C LEU A 26 19.40 -7.95 4.22
N PRO A 27 19.32 -9.29 4.37
CA PRO A 27 18.42 -10.12 3.56
C PRO A 27 16.95 -9.66 3.57
N GLY A 28 16.47 -9.16 4.72
CA GLY A 28 15.14 -8.60 4.84
C GLY A 28 14.94 -7.32 4.03
N VAL A 29 15.91 -6.40 4.02
CA VAL A 29 15.86 -5.15 3.25
C VAL A 29 15.86 -5.46 1.76
N VAL A 30 16.77 -6.33 1.31
CA VAL A 30 16.87 -6.77 -0.10
C VAL A 30 15.53 -7.34 -0.56
N ALA A 31 14.94 -8.24 0.22
CA ALA A 31 13.69 -8.88 -0.16
C ALA A 31 12.48 -7.93 -0.18
N VAL A 32 12.44 -6.89 0.68
CA VAL A 32 11.39 -5.85 0.58
C VAL A 32 11.61 -4.95 -0.64
N LEU A 33 12.85 -4.63 -0.99
CA LEU A 33 13.16 -3.88 -2.22
C LEU A 33 12.77 -4.68 -3.48
N GLU A 34 13.07 -5.97 -3.51
CA GLU A 34 12.62 -6.87 -4.58
C GLU A 34 11.10 -6.92 -4.67
N ALA A 35 10.40 -6.94 -3.53
CA ALA A 35 8.94 -6.90 -3.50
C ALA A 35 8.38 -5.59 -4.06
N ARG A 36 8.98 -4.45 -3.67
CA ARG A 36 8.62 -3.12 -4.19
C ARG A 36 8.81 -3.06 -5.70
N ASP A 37 9.94 -3.53 -6.20
CA ASP A 37 10.24 -3.50 -7.63
C ASP A 37 9.35 -4.45 -8.43
N ALA A 38 8.99 -5.62 -7.87
CA ALA A 38 8.00 -6.51 -8.45
C ALA A 38 6.60 -5.87 -8.50
N ALA A 39 6.19 -5.19 -7.42
CA ALA A 39 4.92 -4.50 -7.36
C ALA A 39 4.81 -3.36 -8.39
N ARG A 40 5.89 -2.59 -8.60
CA ARG A 40 5.98 -1.58 -9.68
C ARG A 40 5.78 -2.21 -11.06
N ARG A 41 6.38 -3.38 -11.31
CA ARG A 41 6.17 -4.14 -12.55
C ARG A 41 4.81 -4.85 -12.66
N ALA A 42 3.89 -4.59 -11.74
CA ALA A 42 2.60 -5.30 -11.61
C ALA A 42 2.73 -6.83 -11.44
N ASP A 43 3.89 -7.33 -11.00
CA ASP A 43 4.11 -8.74 -10.69
C ASP A 43 3.81 -8.98 -9.20
N HIS A 44 2.51 -8.97 -8.88
CA HIS A 44 2.03 -9.11 -7.51
C HIS A 44 2.33 -10.49 -6.91
N GLY A 45 2.46 -11.53 -7.74
CA GLY A 45 2.90 -12.86 -7.30
C GLY A 45 4.36 -12.85 -6.85
N ALA A 46 5.25 -12.25 -7.63
CA ALA A 46 6.65 -12.10 -7.24
C ALA A 46 6.82 -11.15 -6.04
N ALA A 47 5.97 -10.12 -5.91
CA ALA A 47 5.96 -9.26 -4.73
C ALA A 47 5.65 -10.04 -3.45
N LEU A 48 4.58 -10.85 -3.44
CA LEU A 48 4.22 -11.70 -2.31
C LEU A 48 5.29 -12.74 -1.99
N ALA A 49 5.88 -13.36 -3.02
CA ALA A 49 6.97 -14.32 -2.83
C ALA A 49 8.21 -13.66 -2.20
N SER A 50 8.52 -12.43 -2.59
CA SER A 50 9.64 -11.66 -2.04
C SER A 50 9.37 -11.23 -0.60
N LEU A 51 8.15 -10.83 -0.26
CA LEU A 51 7.75 -10.51 1.12
C LEU A 51 7.77 -11.74 2.03
N ALA A 52 7.37 -12.91 1.54
CA ALA A 52 7.48 -14.15 2.29
C ALA A 52 8.95 -14.48 2.64
N ARG A 53 9.88 -14.26 1.69
CA ARG A 53 11.32 -14.36 1.95
C ARG A 53 11.81 -13.31 2.94
N ALA A 54 11.33 -12.07 2.81
CA ALA A 54 11.68 -10.98 3.73
C ALA A 54 11.29 -11.32 5.17
N ARG A 55 10.10 -11.89 5.39
CA ARG A 55 9.65 -12.35 6.71
C ARG A 55 10.53 -13.45 7.28
N ALA A 56 11.02 -14.38 6.45
CA ALA A 56 11.97 -15.41 6.88
C ALA A 56 13.36 -14.84 7.23
N GLY A 57 13.79 -13.79 6.55
CA GLY A 57 15.06 -13.09 6.79
C GLY A 57 15.01 -12.05 7.91
N GLY A 58 13.83 -11.74 8.44
CA GLY A 58 13.60 -10.65 9.39
C GLY A 58 13.48 -9.30 8.69
N ILE A 59 12.30 -8.70 8.74
CA ILE A 59 12.08 -7.35 8.21
C ILE A 59 12.47 -6.34 9.29
N PRO A 60 13.35 -5.37 9.01
CA PRO A 60 13.63 -4.28 9.94
C PRO A 60 12.35 -3.56 10.34
N VAL A 61 12.26 -3.16 11.61
CA VAL A 61 11.01 -2.60 12.19
C VAL A 61 10.55 -1.35 11.44
N GLU A 62 11.49 -0.55 10.95
CA GLU A 62 11.25 0.67 10.18
C GLU A 62 10.66 0.39 8.79
N LEU A 63 10.92 -0.79 8.22
CA LEU A 63 10.40 -1.19 6.90
C LEU A 63 9.11 -1.99 7.00
N LEU A 64 8.75 -2.45 8.20
CA LEU A 64 7.57 -3.28 8.43
C LEU A 64 6.26 -2.66 7.91
N PRO A 65 5.92 -1.38 8.17
CA PRO A 65 4.70 -0.80 7.62
C PRO A 65 4.71 -0.75 6.09
N HIS A 66 5.84 -0.42 5.47
CA HIS A 66 5.97 -0.36 4.01
C HIS A 66 5.82 -1.75 3.37
N ALA A 67 6.44 -2.77 3.97
CA ALA A 67 6.28 -4.16 3.55
C ALA A 67 4.82 -4.61 3.64
N ARG A 68 4.12 -4.28 4.73
CA ARG A 68 2.69 -4.60 4.92
C ARG A 68 1.78 -3.86 3.94
N ILE A 69 2.11 -2.63 3.56
CA ILE A 69 1.38 -1.89 2.50
C ILE A 69 1.55 -2.58 1.15
N ILE A 70 2.79 -2.94 0.76
CA ILE A 70 3.06 -3.70 -0.47
C ILE A 70 2.27 -5.01 -0.46
N GLU A 71 2.30 -5.73 0.67
CA GLU A 71 1.60 -7.00 0.84
C GLU A 71 0.08 -6.84 0.70
N GLY A 72 -0.52 -5.87 1.41
CA GLY A 72 -1.95 -5.61 1.36
C GLY A 72 -2.42 -5.20 -0.04
N THR A 73 -1.63 -4.39 -0.74
CA THR A 73 -1.87 -4.04 -2.15
C THR A 73 -1.81 -5.28 -3.04
N ALA A 74 -0.76 -6.10 -2.92
CA ALA A 74 -0.60 -7.30 -3.74
C ALA A 74 -1.70 -8.35 -3.46
N LEU A 75 -2.13 -8.51 -2.20
CA LEU A 75 -3.26 -9.36 -1.82
C LEU A 75 -4.57 -8.86 -2.45
N THR A 76 -4.79 -7.54 -2.44
CA THR A 76 -5.96 -6.94 -3.11
C THR A 76 -5.97 -7.29 -4.60
N LEU A 77 -4.82 -7.17 -5.28
CA LEU A 77 -4.73 -7.37 -6.72
C LEU A 77 -4.73 -8.85 -7.14
N THR A 78 -4.39 -9.74 -6.22
CA THR A 78 -4.48 -11.19 -6.41
C THR A 78 -5.82 -11.77 -5.95
N GLY A 79 -6.71 -10.94 -5.38
CA GLY A 79 -8.08 -11.32 -5.02
C GLY A 79 -8.25 -11.82 -3.59
N ASP A 80 -7.21 -11.82 -2.76
CA ASP A 80 -7.32 -12.14 -1.33
C ASP A 80 -7.73 -10.89 -0.52
N TYR A 81 -8.94 -10.43 -0.78
CA TYR A 81 -9.49 -9.21 -0.16
C TYR A 81 -9.62 -9.31 1.37
N PRO A 82 -10.06 -10.43 1.96
CA PRO A 82 -10.15 -10.54 3.42
C PRO A 82 -8.77 -10.39 4.10
N ALA A 83 -7.73 -11.03 3.56
CA ALA A 83 -6.38 -10.87 4.09
C ALA A 83 -5.85 -9.45 3.90
N ALA A 84 -6.10 -8.84 2.73
CA ALA A 84 -5.71 -7.46 2.46
C ALA A 84 -6.34 -6.46 3.44
N VAL A 85 -7.66 -6.54 3.63
CA VAL A 85 -8.39 -5.63 4.53
C VAL A 85 -7.92 -5.79 5.97
N LEU A 86 -7.73 -7.02 6.44
CA LEU A 86 -7.23 -7.28 7.79
C LEU A 86 -5.84 -6.68 7.99
N LEU A 87 -4.91 -6.99 7.07
CA LEU A 87 -3.53 -6.53 7.17
C LEU A 87 -3.41 -5.01 7.13
N LEU A 88 -4.13 -4.35 6.20
CA LEU A 88 -4.12 -2.90 6.06
C LEU A 88 -4.80 -2.21 7.24
N THR A 89 -5.84 -2.81 7.81
CA THR A 89 -6.50 -2.31 9.03
C THR A 89 -5.56 -2.38 10.23
N ASP A 90 -4.87 -3.49 10.42
CA ASP A 90 -3.90 -3.66 11.51
C ASP A 90 -2.70 -2.72 11.34
N THR A 91 -2.20 -2.59 10.11
CA THR A 91 -1.10 -1.66 9.82
C THR A 91 -1.50 -0.21 10.08
N TRP A 92 -2.72 0.20 9.72
CA TRP A 92 -3.19 1.56 9.98
C TRP A 92 -3.42 1.81 11.48
N ARG A 93 -3.83 0.79 12.24
CA ARG A 93 -3.92 0.87 13.70
C ARG A 93 -2.54 1.09 14.33
N ASP A 94 -1.52 0.38 13.85
CA ASP A 94 -0.15 0.46 14.35
C ASP A 94 0.56 1.75 13.90
N HIS A 95 0.27 2.22 12.68
CA HIS A 95 0.93 3.36 12.02
C HIS A 95 -0.10 4.33 11.44
N PRO A 96 -0.83 5.08 12.29
CA PRO A 96 -1.89 6.00 11.85
C PRO A 96 -1.36 7.22 11.09
N ASP A 97 -0.05 7.48 11.15
CA ASP A 97 0.67 8.59 10.54
C ASP A 97 0.98 8.38 9.04
N ILE A 98 0.89 7.15 8.53
CA ILE A 98 1.18 6.87 7.13
C ILE A 98 -0.03 7.24 6.26
N ALA A 99 0.07 8.39 5.61
CA ALA A 99 -0.97 9.00 4.77
C ALA A 99 -1.56 8.05 3.71
N MET A 100 -0.76 7.12 3.16
CA MET A 100 -1.18 6.19 2.10
C MET A 100 -2.07 5.04 2.59
N LEU A 101 -1.97 4.63 3.85
CA LEU A 101 -2.70 3.46 4.39
C LEU A 101 -4.23 3.54 4.22
N PRO A 102 -4.90 4.65 4.57
CA PRO A 102 -6.35 4.75 4.38
C PRO A 102 -6.77 4.64 2.90
N ALA A 103 -5.93 5.07 1.95
CA ALA A 103 -6.20 4.90 0.52
C ALA A 103 -6.12 3.42 0.10
N ALA A 104 -5.07 2.72 0.50
CA ALA A 104 -4.89 1.30 0.24
C ALA A 104 -6.01 0.45 0.87
N LEU A 105 -6.37 0.74 2.12
CA LEU A 105 -7.49 0.08 2.81
C LEU A 105 -8.82 0.33 2.09
N GLY A 106 -9.06 1.57 1.65
CA GLY A 106 -10.25 1.93 0.90
C GLY A 106 -10.38 1.16 -0.42
N ALA A 107 -9.27 0.96 -1.14
CA ALA A 107 -9.23 0.14 -2.35
C ALA A 107 -9.53 -1.34 -2.06
N ALA A 108 -8.91 -1.91 -1.03
CA ALA A 108 -9.16 -3.30 -0.62
C ALA A 108 -10.62 -3.54 -0.20
N GLN A 109 -11.19 -2.61 0.58
CA GLN A 109 -12.59 -2.65 0.99
C GLN A 109 -13.53 -2.55 -0.21
N PHE A 110 -13.24 -1.67 -1.18
CA PHE A 110 -14.03 -1.56 -2.39
C PHE A 110 -14.03 -2.86 -3.18
N ALA A 111 -12.85 -3.45 -3.38
CA ALA A 111 -12.69 -4.73 -4.09
C ALA A 111 -13.39 -5.90 -3.36
N SER A 112 -13.45 -5.86 -2.03
CA SER A 112 -14.21 -6.81 -1.21
C SER A 112 -15.74 -6.62 -1.25
N GLY A 113 -16.22 -5.50 -1.81
CA GLY A 113 -17.64 -5.12 -1.82
C GLY A 113 -18.09 -4.31 -0.59
N ASP A 114 -17.22 -4.03 0.38
CA ASP A 114 -17.50 -3.12 1.50
C ASP A 114 -17.39 -1.66 1.06
N THR A 115 -18.39 -1.19 0.32
CA THR A 115 -18.45 0.19 -0.18
C THR A 115 -18.54 1.23 0.94
N LYS A 116 -19.19 0.90 2.06
CA LYS A 116 -19.33 1.81 3.20
C LYS A 116 -18.00 1.98 3.94
N GLY A 117 -17.30 0.88 4.22
CA GLY A 117 -15.96 0.91 4.79
C GLY A 117 -14.99 1.64 3.86
N SER A 118 -15.02 1.31 2.57
CA SER A 118 -14.19 1.95 1.56
C SER A 118 -14.37 3.46 1.54
N ALA A 119 -15.60 3.97 1.53
CA ALA A 119 -15.85 5.40 1.51
C ALA A 119 -15.25 6.09 2.74
N ARG A 120 -15.40 5.49 3.93
CA ARG A 120 -14.82 6.02 5.18
C ARG A 120 -13.29 6.11 5.09
N SER A 121 -12.64 5.06 4.61
CA SER A 121 -11.18 5.02 4.47
C SER A 121 -10.69 6.02 3.44
N LEU A 122 -11.36 6.13 2.28
CA LEU A 122 -11.01 7.12 1.26
C LEU A 122 -11.23 8.57 1.73
N PHE A 123 -12.26 8.84 2.53
CA PHE A 123 -12.42 10.15 3.16
C PHE A 123 -11.29 10.45 4.15
N ALA A 124 -10.86 9.46 4.94
CA ALA A 124 -9.73 9.62 5.85
C ALA A 124 -8.43 9.93 5.08
N ALA A 125 -8.20 9.28 3.94
CA ALA A 125 -7.07 9.58 3.07
C ALA A 125 -7.11 11.02 2.51
N LEU A 126 -8.28 11.51 2.08
CA LEU A 126 -8.40 12.89 1.61
C LEU A 126 -8.20 13.93 2.73
N ALA A 127 -8.52 13.56 3.96
CA ALA A 127 -8.42 14.42 5.14
C ALA A 127 -7.03 14.41 5.78
N SER A 128 -6.17 13.43 5.50
CA SER A 128 -4.83 13.39 6.09
C SER A 128 -3.97 14.52 5.55
N GLU A 129 -3.20 15.14 6.45
CA GLU A 129 -2.05 15.94 6.05
C GLU A 129 -1.06 15.01 5.35
N ASP A 130 -0.62 15.40 4.16
CA ASP A 130 0.27 14.63 3.30
C ASP A 130 1.61 15.35 3.20
N PRO A 131 2.42 15.33 4.28
CA PRO A 131 3.68 16.07 4.35
C PRO A 131 4.65 15.66 3.23
N ASP A 132 4.53 14.43 2.73
CA ASP A 132 5.40 13.84 1.72
C ASP A 132 4.85 13.94 0.29
N GLY A 133 3.66 14.52 0.10
CA GLY A 133 3.02 14.69 -1.21
C GLY A 133 2.55 13.39 -1.89
N SER A 134 2.57 12.27 -1.14
CA SER A 134 2.25 10.92 -1.60
C SER A 134 0.80 10.76 -2.08
N LEU A 135 -0.15 11.50 -1.51
CA LEU A 135 -1.57 11.51 -1.86
C LEU A 135 -1.95 12.58 -2.87
N VAL A 136 -1.12 13.62 -3.08
CA VAL A 136 -1.40 14.72 -4.02
C VAL A 136 -1.69 14.18 -5.42
N VAL A 137 -0.94 13.16 -5.85
CA VAL A 137 -1.11 12.52 -7.16
C VAL A 137 -2.40 11.68 -7.22
N HIS A 138 -2.84 11.11 -6.10
CA HIS A 138 -3.98 10.19 -6.03
C HIS A 138 -5.32 10.87 -5.73
N ARG A 139 -5.32 12.10 -5.20
CA ARG A 139 -6.52 12.87 -4.82
C ARG A 139 -7.62 12.90 -5.90
N PRO A 140 -7.32 13.13 -7.21
CA PRO A 140 -8.35 13.15 -8.25
C PRO A 140 -9.09 11.81 -8.38
N LEU A 141 -8.34 10.70 -8.34
CA LEU A 141 -8.89 9.35 -8.48
C LEU A 141 -9.71 8.94 -7.24
N LEU A 142 -9.21 9.22 -6.04
CA LEU A 142 -9.95 8.95 -4.79
C LEU A 142 -11.28 9.72 -4.76
N THR A 143 -11.26 10.97 -5.21
CA THR A 143 -12.48 11.80 -5.34
C THR A 143 -13.46 11.19 -6.35
N GLN A 144 -12.96 10.65 -7.45
CA GLN A 144 -13.79 10.01 -8.48
C GLN A 144 -14.42 8.70 -7.99
N LEU A 145 -13.66 7.85 -7.29
CA LEU A 145 -14.16 6.63 -6.64
C LEU A 145 -15.29 6.95 -5.65
N LEU A 146 -15.08 7.93 -4.77
CA LEU A 146 -16.11 8.37 -3.82
C LEU A 146 -17.39 8.85 -4.52
N ARG A 147 -17.28 9.55 -5.66
CA ARG A 147 -18.45 9.98 -6.44
C ARG A 147 -19.22 8.81 -7.04
N VAL A 148 -18.54 7.77 -7.51
CA VAL A 148 -19.17 6.56 -8.04
C VAL A 148 -19.91 5.82 -6.91
N MET A 149 -19.30 5.74 -5.74
CA MET A 149 -19.87 5.04 -4.58
C MET A 149 -21.04 5.77 -3.91
N SER A 150 -21.23 7.06 -4.21
CA SER A 150 -22.29 7.91 -3.63
C SER A 150 -23.54 8.02 -4.54
N ARG A 151 -23.57 7.28 -5.65
CA ARG A 151 -24.72 7.19 -6.58
C ARG A 151 -25.52 5.93 -6.33
#